data_AF-A0A352NLK3-F1
#
_entry.id   AF-A0A352NLK3-F1
#
_cell.length_a   1.000
_cell.length_b   1.000
_cell.length_c   1.000
_cell.angle_alpha   90.00
_cell.angle_beta   90.00
_cell.angle_gamma   90.00
#
_symmetry.space_group_name_H-M   'P 1'
#
loop_
_entity.id
_entity.type
_entity.pdbx_description
1 polymer ?
#
loop_
_entity_poly.entity_id
_entity_poly.type
_entity_poly.pdbx_seq_one_letter_code
_entity_poly.pdbx_strand_id
1 'polypeptide(L)'
;LNGGIDFTYTVSGDAATISGYTGSGGAVVVPAAIVHNGTACPVVSIGKNAFTDNSTLTAVTLPEGLTSIGMNAFSGCTGLTSITLPSSLTSIGNNGFFFCTGLTSVTLPASLTTIGSKVFYGCASLTSLTLPEGLTSIGSTAFSGCTKLASVTLPSSLTSIGMSAFSGCNGLTSVTLPEGLSSIGPSAFSDCKGLTSVNLPASLTTWGANAFSNCTALTSVTLSEGLTKLGDQTFQYCTGLTSITLPASLASFNVNAFQFCSNLADITVAAENTAFATMEGVLFNKALNTLLLYPAGRSGNSYTVPNGVISIDRDAFHGCTNLTSVTLPEGMTNIDSSTFQNCTKLTSVTLPASLRGIANEAFRDCNDLSAAYFLGSLPNQLNTGSFSNAHPDLVVYYHVSQAASWSGYTTYPAQAFCILTLDRQDGGAPENSYAALTDGRLAAPAEPTRDNYTFGGWYKEAACTNAFDFGSETVTGDVTLYAKWTATAENPKYTVAPVEDVSVYEVGEIEGIKTMTVKTSVTGLKYFGTLITPVVEHEGQEAVVFVHLRDGVQLSLNITKADFDVVEEAQSGFNVMAGDIVKVFIMDDLTNDVNHNPILLQ
;
A
#
# COMPACT_ATOMS: atom_id res chain seq x y z
N LEU A 1 -54.71 20.63 -27.86
CA LEU A 1 -54.89 19.33 -28.58
C LEU A 1 -54.15 19.27 -29.93
N ASN A 2 -53.30 20.25 -30.29
CA ASN A 2 -52.50 20.26 -31.54
C ASN A 2 -51.10 19.60 -31.40
N GLY A 3 -50.86 18.78 -30.38
CA GLY A 3 -49.52 18.32 -30.00
C GLY A 3 -48.90 17.23 -30.88
N GLY A 4 -49.29 17.10 -32.15
CA GLY A 4 -48.98 15.92 -32.99
C GLY A 4 -48.11 16.15 -34.21
N ILE A 5 -47.74 17.38 -34.59
CA ILE A 5 -46.96 17.59 -35.83
C ILE A 5 -45.47 17.25 -35.65
N ASP A 6 -44.95 17.40 -34.44
CA ASP A 6 -43.53 17.21 -34.16
C ASP A 6 -43.19 15.79 -33.70
N PHE A 7 -44.19 14.95 -33.47
CA PHE A 7 -44.00 13.59 -32.95
C PHE A 7 -44.49 12.55 -33.93
N THR A 8 -43.66 11.55 -34.20
CA THR A 8 -44.11 10.29 -34.80
C THR A 8 -44.45 9.29 -33.70
N TYR A 9 -45.43 8.43 -33.92
CA TYR A 9 -45.90 7.49 -32.91
C TYR A 9 -46.43 6.19 -33.51
N THR A 10 -46.50 5.15 -32.68
CA THR A 10 -47.23 3.91 -32.95
C THR A 10 -48.26 3.68 -31.86
N VAL A 11 -49.35 2.97 -32.19
CA VAL A 11 -50.41 2.58 -31.24
C VAL A 11 -50.54 1.07 -31.23
N SER A 12 -50.58 0.47 -30.04
CA SER A 12 -50.83 -0.95 -29.82
C SER A 12 -51.91 -1.11 -28.75
N GLY A 13 -53.06 -1.66 -29.12
CA GLY A 13 -54.27 -1.61 -28.28
C GLY A 13 -54.67 -0.16 -28.00
N ASP A 14 -54.80 0.18 -26.72
CA ASP A 14 -55.18 1.53 -26.26
C ASP A 14 -53.99 2.42 -25.93
N ALA A 15 -52.74 1.96 -26.14
CA ALA A 15 -51.53 2.65 -25.69
C ALA A 15 -50.68 3.17 -26.85
N ALA A 16 -50.13 4.38 -26.69
CA ALA A 16 -49.26 5.04 -27.66
C ALA A 16 -47.78 4.99 -27.24
N THR A 17 -46.90 4.88 -28.24
CA THR A 17 -45.45 4.95 -28.12
C THR A 17 -44.93 6.08 -29.01
N ILE A 18 -44.17 7.03 -28.47
CA ILE A 18 -43.51 8.05 -29.29
C ILE A 18 -42.32 7.42 -30.00
N SER A 19 -42.36 7.31 -31.33
CA SER A 19 -41.31 6.67 -32.13
C SER A 19 -40.24 7.64 -32.66
N GLY A 20 -40.47 8.95 -32.56
CA GLY A 20 -39.57 9.96 -33.11
C GLY A 20 -40.04 11.38 -32.83
N TYR A 21 -39.11 12.33 -32.79
CA TYR A 21 -39.37 13.76 -32.66
C TYR A 21 -38.64 14.55 -33.74
N THR A 22 -39.36 15.43 -34.46
CA THR A 22 -38.87 16.26 -35.57
C THR A 22 -39.09 17.75 -35.35
N GLY A 23 -39.47 18.16 -34.14
CA GLY A 23 -39.67 19.56 -33.81
C GLY A 23 -38.36 20.34 -33.69
N SER A 24 -38.46 21.66 -33.47
CA SER A 24 -37.33 22.59 -33.46
C SER A 24 -36.36 22.44 -32.28
N GLY A 25 -36.70 21.66 -31.24
CA GLY A 25 -35.92 21.52 -30.01
C GLY A 25 -36.37 22.47 -28.91
N GLY A 26 -35.44 22.92 -28.07
CA GLY A 26 -35.76 23.72 -26.87
C GLY A 26 -36.33 22.86 -25.74
N ALA A 27 -37.24 23.41 -24.95
CA ALA A 27 -37.94 22.66 -23.91
C ALA A 27 -39.17 21.98 -24.51
N VAL A 28 -39.20 20.64 -24.45
CA VAL A 28 -40.24 19.82 -25.08
C VAL A 28 -41.11 19.15 -24.02
N VAL A 29 -42.42 19.21 -24.21
CA VAL A 29 -43.40 18.47 -23.41
C VAL A 29 -43.98 17.36 -24.27
N VAL A 30 -43.73 16.11 -23.86
CA VAL A 30 -44.33 14.95 -24.52
C VAL A 30 -45.82 14.88 -24.15
N PRO A 31 -46.74 14.78 -25.12
CA PRO A 31 -48.17 14.76 -24.83
C PRO A 31 -48.56 13.53 -24.00
N ALA A 32 -49.47 13.69 -23.03
CA ALA A 32 -49.95 12.58 -22.21
C ALA A 32 -50.80 11.55 -22.98
N ALA A 33 -51.39 11.94 -24.11
CA ALA A 33 -52.14 11.06 -25.00
C ALA A 33 -52.01 11.52 -26.45
N ILE A 34 -52.08 10.56 -27.37
CA ILE A 34 -52.17 10.79 -28.82
C ILE A 34 -53.57 10.39 -29.29
N VAL A 35 -54.21 11.22 -30.11
CA VAL A 35 -55.48 10.87 -30.73
C VAL A 35 -55.20 10.02 -31.98
N HIS A 36 -55.64 8.76 -31.96
CA HIS A 36 -55.51 7.81 -33.06
C HIS A 36 -56.88 7.24 -33.41
N ASN A 37 -57.32 7.41 -34.66
CA ASN A 37 -58.65 7.00 -35.15
C ASN A 37 -59.82 7.49 -34.28
N GLY A 38 -59.71 8.71 -33.73
CA GLY A 38 -60.74 9.33 -32.88
C GLY A 38 -60.69 8.91 -31.40
N THR A 39 -59.79 7.99 -31.03
CA THR A 39 -59.59 7.54 -29.65
C THR A 39 -58.34 8.17 -29.06
N ALA A 40 -58.42 8.64 -27.81
CA ALA A 40 -57.24 9.12 -27.08
C ALA A 40 -56.48 7.92 -26.49
N CYS A 41 -55.28 7.68 -26.98
CA CYS A 41 -54.38 6.63 -26.52
C CYS A 41 -53.30 7.23 -25.59
N PRO A 42 -53.24 6.86 -24.29
CA PRO A 42 -52.21 7.34 -23.38
C PRO A 42 -50.80 7.03 -23.88
N VAL A 43 -49.88 7.98 -23.75
CA VAL A 43 -48.47 7.77 -24.08
C VAL A 43 -47.80 7.02 -22.93
N VAL A 44 -47.54 5.73 -23.15
CA VAL A 44 -46.97 4.85 -22.11
C VAL A 44 -45.48 4.59 -22.32
N SER A 45 -44.91 4.96 -23.47
CA SER A 45 -43.49 4.75 -23.71
C SER A 45 -42.85 5.73 -24.70
N ILE A 46 -41.54 5.92 -24.54
CA ILE A 46 -40.67 6.50 -25.56
C ILE A 46 -39.97 5.36 -26.30
N GLY A 47 -40.13 5.33 -27.62
CA GLY A 47 -39.57 4.29 -28.47
C GLY A 47 -38.05 4.38 -28.64
N LYS A 48 -37.48 3.31 -29.21
CA LYS A 48 -36.07 3.26 -29.58
C LYS A 48 -35.73 4.44 -30.50
N ASN A 49 -34.63 5.10 -30.20
CA ASN A 49 -34.08 6.24 -30.94
C ASN A 49 -34.98 7.49 -31.07
N ALA A 50 -36.05 7.63 -30.27
CA ALA A 50 -37.08 8.64 -30.54
C ALA A 50 -36.56 10.11 -30.55
N PHE A 51 -35.53 10.43 -29.78
CA PHE A 51 -34.90 11.75 -29.70
C PHE A 51 -33.38 11.69 -29.99
N THR A 52 -32.87 10.61 -30.60
CA THR A 52 -31.43 10.43 -30.79
C THR A 52 -30.79 11.59 -31.55
N ASP A 53 -29.59 11.98 -31.12
CA ASP A 53 -28.74 13.04 -31.68
C ASP A 53 -29.43 14.42 -31.75
N ASN A 54 -30.47 14.64 -30.95
CA ASN A 54 -31.14 15.93 -30.87
C ASN A 54 -30.36 16.91 -29.98
N SER A 55 -29.37 17.57 -30.56
CA SER A 55 -28.53 18.56 -29.88
C SER A 55 -29.23 19.88 -29.56
N THR A 56 -30.42 20.15 -30.13
CA THR A 56 -31.18 21.38 -29.88
C THR A 56 -32.16 21.24 -28.71
N LEU A 57 -32.42 20.01 -28.25
CA LEU A 57 -33.24 19.72 -27.09
C LEU A 57 -32.55 20.20 -25.82
N THR A 58 -33.23 21.01 -25.00
CA THR A 58 -32.65 21.59 -23.76
C THR A 58 -33.31 21.04 -22.50
N ALA A 59 -34.59 20.67 -22.58
CA ALA A 59 -35.34 20.03 -21.50
C ALA A 59 -36.44 19.12 -22.06
N VAL A 60 -36.79 18.05 -21.33
CA VAL A 60 -37.91 17.16 -21.66
C VAL A 60 -38.80 16.96 -20.43
N THR A 61 -40.10 17.16 -20.61
CA THR A 61 -41.12 16.75 -19.64
C THR A 61 -41.86 15.53 -20.19
N LEU A 62 -41.80 14.42 -19.46
CA LEU A 62 -42.49 13.17 -19.79
C LEU A 62 -43.83 13.08 -19.04
N PRO A 63 -44.88 12.49 -19.63
CA PRO A 63 -46.18 12.37 -18.98
C PRO A 63 -46.18 11.30 -17.88
N GLU A 64 -46.98 11.52 -16.83
CA GLU A 64 -47.31 10.46 -15.86
C GLU A 64 -48.06 9.31 -16.56
N GLY A 65 -47.84 8.08 -16.08
CA GLY A 65 -48.32 6.86 -16.73
C GLY A 65 -47.36 6.28 -17.77
N LEU A 66 -46.29 7.01 -18.13
CA LEU A 66 -45.20 6.48 -18.95
C LEU A 66 -44.39 5.45 -18.16
N THR A 67 -44.26 4.24 -18.70
CA THR A 67 -43.67 3.08 -18.02
C THR A 67 -42.30 2.68 -18.56
N SER A 68 -41.93 3.11 -19.78
CA SER A 68 -40.65 2.72 -20.38
C SER A 68 -40.03 3.78 -21.32
N ILE A 69 -38.70 3.85 -21.29
CA ILE A 69 -37.87 4.60 -22.25
C ILE A 69 -37.05 3.58 -23.05
N GLY A 70 -37.09 3.65 -24.37
CA GLY A 70 -36.44 2.70 -25.27
C GLY A 70 -34.93 2.87 -25.38
N MET A 71 -34.29 1.89 -26.02
CA MET A 71 -32.85 1.92 -26.29
C MET A 71 -32.45 3.17 -27.10
N ASN A 72 -31.36 3.83 -26.70
CA ASN A 72 -30.85 5.09 -27.27
C ASN A 72 -31.86 6.25 -27.32
N ALA A 73 -33.00 6.21 -26.61
CA ALA A 73 -34.09 7.17 -26.80
C ALA A 73 -33.65 8.63 -26.78
N PHE A 74 -32.72 9.02 -25.89
CA PHE A 74 -32.13 10.35 -25.79
C PHE A 74 -30.61 10.33 -26.04
N SER A 75 -30.07 9.27 -26.65
CA SER A 75 -28.63 9.19 -26.97
C SER A 75 -28.20 10.40 -27.80
N GLY A 76 -27.08 11.03 -27.48
CA GLY A 76 -26.53 12.17 -28.22
C GLY A 76 -27.30 13.48 -28.07
N CYS A 77 -28.27 13.57 -27.15
CA CYS A 77 -28.94 14.83 -26.82
C CYS A 77 -28.02 15.77 -26.03
N THR A 78 -26.97 16.29 -26.66
CA THR A 78 -25.90 17.04 -25.99
C THR A 78 -26.36 18.38 -25.40
N GLY A 79 -27.45 18.97 -25.92
CA GLY A 79 -28.07 20.17 -25.36
C GLY A 79 -28.97 19.92 -24.14
N LEU A 80 -29.33 18.66 -23.85
CA LEU A 80 -30.32 18.33 -22.83
C LEU A 80 -29.72 18.57 -21.45
N THR A 81 -30.18 19.61 -20.76
CA THR A 81 -29.65 20.03 -19.45
C THR A 81 -30.39 19.41 -18.27
N SER A 82 -31.68 19.10 -18.46
CA SER A 82 -32.57 18.54 -17.45
C SER A 82 -33.66 17.67 -18.07
N ILE A 83 -34.04 16.58 -17.40
CA ILE A 83 -35.21 15.77 -17.73
C ILE A 83 -35.94 15.38 -16.45
N THR A 84 -37.27 15.47 -16.46
CA THR A 84 -38.11 14.95 -15.37
C THR A 84 -38.62 13.56 -15.75
N LEU A 85 -38.18 12.54 -14.99
CA LEU A 85 -38.63 11.16 -15.17
C LEU A 85 -39.90 10.92 -14.33
N PRO A 86 -40.97 10.34 -14.89
CA PRO A 86 -42.24 10.17 -14.20
C PRO A 86 -42.17 9.02 -13.19
N SER A 87 -43.00 9.09 -12.15
CA SER A 87 -43.02 8.11 -11.04
C SER A 87 -43.36 6.68 -11.49
N SER A 88 -44.12 6.55 -12.58
CA SER A 88 -44.54 5.29 -13.20
C SER A 88 -43.46 4.59 -14.03
N LEU A 89 -42.29 5.21 -14.25
CA LEU A 89 -41.26 4.69 -15.14
C LEU A 89 -40.54 3.47 -14.53
N THR A 90 -40.74 2.30 -15.13
CA THR A 90 -40.20 1.03 -14.63
C THR A 90 -38.94 0.56 -15.35
N SER A 91 -38.60 1.15 -16.51
CA SER A 91 -37.43 0.74 -17.28
C SER A 91 -36.86 1.85 -18.15
N ILE A 92 -35.53 1.87 -18.26
CA ILE A 92 -34.78 2.67 -19.23
C ILE A 92 -33.91 1.71 -20.04
N GLY A 93 -34.09 1.70 -21.35
CA GLY A 93 -33.34 0.87 -22.27
C GLY A 93 -31.85 1.26 -22.29
N ASN A 94 -31.02 0.31 -22.72
CA ASN A 94 -29.58 0.53 -22.85
C ASN A 94 -29.28 1.81 -23.65
N ASN A 95 -28.22 2.52 -23.26
CA ASN A 95 -27.82 3.80 -23.86
C ASN A 95 -28.91 4.90 -23.81
N GLY A 96 -29.93 4.80 -22.94
CA GLY A 96 -31.09 5.71 -22.92
C GLY A 96 -30.73 7.20 -22.93
N PHE A 97 -29.69 7.60 -22.21
CA PHE A 97 -29.13 8.97 -22.13
C PHE A 97 -27.64 9.00 -22.51
N PHE A 98 -27.18 8.06 -23.34
CA PHE A 98 -25.79 7.97 -23.78
C PHE A 98 -25.30 9.29 -24.40
N PHE A 99 -24.16 9.82 -23.94
CA PHE A 99 -23.62 11.12 -24.36
C PHE A 99 -24.60 12.30 -24.28
N CYS A 100 -25.51 12.32 -23.30
CA CYS A 100 -26.20 13.55 -22.90
C CYS A 100 -25.23 14.47 -22.13
N THR A 101 -24.23 15.02 -22.82
CA THR A 101 -23.11 15.75 -22.22
C THR A 101 -23.51 17.04 -21.49
N GLY A 102 -24.67 17.61 -21.82
CA GLY A 102 -25.26 18.77 -21.15
C GLY A 102 -26.05 18.43 -19.87
N LEU A 103 -26.38 17.16 -19.62
CA LEU A 103 -27.26 16.78 -18.51
C LEU A 103 -26.57 17.03 -17.17
N THR A 104 -27.16 17.89 -16.34
CA THR A 104 -26.52 18.37 -15.09
C THR A 104 -26.99 17.62 -13.85
N SER A 105 -28.23 17.14 -13.86
CA SER A 105 -28.85 16.40 -12.76
C SER A 105 -29.90 15.44 -13.29
N VAL A 106 -30.06 14.29 -12.63
CA VAL A 106 -31.17 13.36 -12.88
C VAL A 106 -31.63 12.72 -11.57
N THR A 107 -32.96 12.69 -11.37
CA THR A 107 -33.58 11.94 -10.27
C THR A 107 -34.23 10.69 -10.87
N LEU A 108 -33.76 9.53 -10.44
CA LEU A 108 -34.33 8.26 -10.88
C LEU A 108 -35.59 7.91 -10.07
N PRO A 109 -36.68 7.47 -10.72
CA PRO A 109 -37.92 7.15 -10.02
C PRO A 109 -37.80 5.90 -9.16
N ALA A 110 -38.52 5.88 -8.03
CA ALA A 110 -38.47 4.81 -7.03
C ALA A 110 -38.89 3.43 -7.56
N SER A 111 -39.62 3.39 -8.68
CA SER A 111 -40.07 2.16 -9.37
C SER A 111 -38.97 1.47 -10.17
N LEU A 112 -37.81 2.11 -10.41
CA LEU A 112 -36.67 1.48 -11.06
C LEU A 112 -35.95 0.54 -10.09
N THR A 113 -35.88 -0.73 -10.47
CA THR A 113 -35.14 -1.77 -9.72
C THR A 113 -33.77 -2.07 -10.31
N THR A 114 -33.50 -1.62 -11.55
CA THR A 114 -32.21 -1.80 -12.25
C THR A 114 -31.88 -0.58 -13.10
N ILE A 115 -30.58 -0.36 -13.34
CA ILE A 115 -30.09 0.58 -14.36
C ILE A 115 -29.39 -0.24 -15.45
N GLY A 116 -29.84 -0.09 -16.69
CA GLY A 116 -29.28 -0.82 -17.83
C GLY A 116 -27.86 -0.41 -18.19
N SER A 117 -27.29 -1.10 -19.19
CA SER A 117 -25.94 -0.81 -19.67
C SER A 117 -25.87 0.56 -20.34
N LYS A 118 -24.81 1.32 -20.04
CA LYS A 118 -24.47 2.61 -20.69
C LYS A 118 -25.56 3.69 -20.62
N VAL A 119 -26.55 3.58 -19.71
CA VAL A 119 -27.71 4.48 -19.69
C VAL A 119 -27.30 5.95 -19.60
N PHE A 120 -26.34 6.30 -18.73
CA PHE A 120 -25.80 7.65 -18.55
C PHE A 120 -24.32 7.76 -18.94
N TYR A 121 -23.82 6.86 -19.79
CA TYR A 121 -22.44 6.90 -20.26
C TYR A 121 -22.12 8.26 -20.90
N GLY A 122 -21.01 8.89 -20.50
CA GLY A 122 -20.55 10.15 -21.07
C GLY A 122 -21.43 11.36 -20.74
N CYS A 123 -22.31 11.29 -19.74
CA CYS A 123 -23.02 12.45 -19.19
C CYS A 123 -22.04 13.33 -18.38
N ALA A 124 -21.07 13.92 -19.06
CA ALA A 124 -19.91 14.57 -18.45
C ALA A 124 -20.24 15.78 -17.57
N SER A 125 -21.41 16.41 -17.76
CA SER A 125 -21.87 17.51 -16.91
C SER A 125 -22.69 17.08 -15.68
N LEU A 126 -22.94 15.78 -15.50
CA LEU A 126 -23.77 15.28 -14.41
C LEU A 126 -23.06 15.53 -13.08
N THR A 127 -23.65 16.36 -12.23
CA THR A 127 -23.10 16.75 -10.91
C THR A 127 -23.84 16.08 -9.76
N SER A 128 -25.14 15.83 -9.92
CA SER A 128 -25.99 15.18 -8.92
C SER A 128 -26.78 14.02 -9.51
N LEU A 129 -26.85 12.94 -8.75
CA LEU A 129 -27.55 11.70 -9.08
C LEU A 129 -28.20 11.16 -7.83
N THR A 130 -29.53 10.99 -7.86
CA THR A 130 -30.28 10.30 -6.81
C THR A 130 -30.70 8.93 -7.33
N LEU A 131 -30.18 7.88 -6.70
CA LEU A 131 -30.54 6.49 -6.99
C LEU A 131 -31.77 6.08 -6.15
N PRO A 132 -32.64 5.19 -6.67
CA PRO A 132 -33.81 4.75 -5.93
C PRO A 132 -33.44 3.68 -4.87
N GLU A 133 -34.08 3.73 -3.70
CA GLU A 133 -33.82 2.80 -2.58
C GLU A 133 -34.14 1.33 -2.88
N GLY A 134 -34.91 1.04 -3.94
CA GLY A 134 -35.18 -0.32 -4.41
C GLY A 134 -34.21 -0.82 -5.50
N LEU A 135 -33.16 -0.07 -5.82
CA LEU A 135 -32.22 -0.43 -6.88
C LEU A 135 -31.37 -1.63 -6.48
N THR A 136 -31.42 -2.69 -7.28
CA THR A 136 -30.71 -3.96 -7.00
C THR A 136 -29.43 -4.13 -7.81
N SER A 137 -29.33 -3.50 -8.99
CA SER A 137 -28.14 -3.59 -9.85
C SER A 137 -27.91 -2.35 -10.71
N ILE A 138 -26.62 -2.07 -10.95
CA ILE A 138 -26.15 -1.07 -11.91
C ILE A 138 -25.44 -1.78 -13.05
N GLY A 139 -25.90 -1.58 -14.28
CA GLY A 139 -25.37 -2.24 -15.48
C GLY A 139 -23.98 -1.75 -15.90
N SER A 140 -23.40 -2.46 -16.86
CA SER A 140 -22.06 -2.15 -17.36
C SER A 140 -21.99 -0.74 -17.96
N THR A 141 -20.93 -0.02 -17.61
CA THR A 141 -20.60 1.31 -18.15
C THR A 141 -21.70 2.36 -17.92
N ALA A 142 -22.64 2.12 -16.99
CA ALA A 142 -23.86 2.92 -16.83
C ALA A 142 -23.62 4.41 -16.59
N PHE A 143 -22.58 4.77 -15.85
CA PHE A 143 -22.18 6.14 -15.50
C PHE A 143 -20.73 6.44 -15.87
N SER A 144 -20.11 5.63 -16.74
CA SER A 144 -18.71 5.85 -17.11
C SER A 144 -18.56 7.19 -17.82
N GLY A 145 -17.50 7.94 -17.48
CA GLY A 145 -17.24 9.26 -18.04
C GLY A 145 -18.15 10.38 -17.51
N CYS A 146 -18.91 10.16 -16.44
CA CYS A 146 -19.58 11.23 -15.68
C CYS A 146 -18.55 12.04 -14.88
N THR A 147 -17.68 12.77 -15.59
CA THR A 147 -16.46 13.36 -15.03
C THR A 147 -16.70 14.42 -13.95
N LYS A 148 -17.88 15.04 -13.88
CA LYS A 148 -18.24 16.02 -12.84
C LYS A 148 -19.07 15.45 -11.68
N LEU A 149 -19.37 14.15 -11.67
CA LEU A 149 -20.17 13.54 -10.61
C LEU A 149 -19.34 13.54 -9.31
N ALA A 150 -19.72 14.39 -8.36
CA ALA A 150 -18.91 14.64 -7.16
C ALA A 150 -19.05 13.55 -6.08
N SER A 151 -20.25 12.99 -5.96
CA SER A 151 -20.63 11.99 -4.96
C SER A 151 -21.76 11.12 -5.50
N VAL A 152 -21.80 9.85 -5.08
CA VAL A 152 -22.94 8.96 -5.29
C VAL A 152 -23.28 8.24 -3.99
N THR A 153 -24.55 8.30 -3.59
CA THR A 153 -25.07 7.47 -2.49
C THR A 153 -25.64 6.20 -3.11
N LEU A 154 -25.01 5.07 -2.83
CA LEU A 154 -25.48 3.77 -3.29
C LEU A 154 -26.54 3.24 -2.30
N PRO A 155 -27.71 2.78 -2.79
CA PRO A 155 -28.80 2.35 -1.91
C PRO A 155 -28.48 1.00 -1.25
N SER A 156 -29.04 0.76 -0.07
CA SER A 156 -28.76 -0.45 0.72
C SER A 156 -29.23 -1.75 0.06
N SER A 157 -30.18 -1.68 -0.86
CA SER A 157 -30.66 -2.82 -1.65
C SER A 157 -29.72 -3.25 -2.77
N LEU A 158 -28.67 -2.47 -3.07
CA LEU A 158 -27.79 -2.71 -4.20
C LEU A 158 -26.91 -3.92 -3.94
N THR A 159 -27.02 -4.93 -4.80
CA THR A 159 -26.27 -6.19 -4.67
C THR A 159 -25.14 -6.32 -5.69
N SER A 160 -25.19 -5.58 -6.80
CA SER A 160 -24.18 -5.68 -7.86
C SER A 160 -23.92 -4.37 -8.61
N ILE A 161 -22.64 -4.16 -8.96
CA ILE A 161 -22.16 -3.07 -9.81
C ILE A 161 -21.46 -3.68 -11.03
N GLY A 162 -21.88 -3.31 -12.23
CA GLY A 162 -21.38 -3.86 -13.48
C GLY A 162 -19.98 -3.37 -13.90
N MET A 163 -19.46 -3.99 -14.96
CA MET A 163 -18.17 -3.64 -15.55
C MET A 163 -18.10 -2.15 -15.89
N SER A 164 -17.05 -1.46 -15.43
CA SER A 164 -16.79 -0.04 -15.70
C SER A 164 -17.94 0.90 -15.35
N ALA A 165 -18.86 0.52 -14.46
CA ALA A 165 -20.09 1.27 -14.19
C ALA A 165 -19.86 2.75 -13.87
N PHE A 166 -18.81 3.08 -13.12
CA PHE A 166 -18.39 4.43 -12.74
C PHE A 166 -16.99 4.78 -13.27
N SER A 167 -16.46 4.05 -14.26
CA SER A 167 -15.10 4.27 -14.74
C SER A 167 -14.93 5.68 -15.31
N GLY A 168 -13.86 6.38 -14.93
CA GLY A 168 -13.58 7.75 -15.37
C GLY A 168 -14.47 8.83 -14.74
N CYS A 169 -15.18 8.53 -13.64
CA CYS A 169 -15.84 9.54 -12.82
C CYS A 169 -14.80 10.35 -12.02
N ASN A 170 -13.97 11.14 -12.71
CA ASN A 170 -12.83 11.84 -12.11
C ASN A 170 -13.21 12.80 -10.97
N GLY A 171 -14.43 13.35 -10.99
CA GLY A 171 -14.94 14.22 -9.93
C GLY A 171 -15.41 13.47 -8.68
N LEU A 172 -15.53 12.14 -8.73
CA LEU A 172 -16.07 11.35 -7.62
C LEU A 172 -15.06 11.31 -6.48
N THR A 173 -15.35 12.03 -5.40
CA THR A 173 -14.41 12.17 -4.26
C THR A 173 -14.59 11.12 -3.18
N SER A 174 -15.80 10.58 -3.07
CA SER A 174 -16.19 9.55 -2.12
C SER A 174 -17.29 8.66 -2.70
N VAL A 175 -17.26 7.38 -2.30
CA VAL A 175 -18.34 6.43 -2.55
C VAL A 175 -18.52 5.58 -1.29
N THR A 176 -19.77 5.45 -0.84
CA THR A 176 -20.12 4.50 0.23
C THR A 176 -20.68 3.25 -0.42
N LEU A 177 -19.98 2.13 -0.29
CA LEU A 177 -20.45 0.84 -0.75
C LEU A 177 -21.41 0.24 0.30
N PRO A 178 -22.58 -0.27 -0.07
CA PRO A 178 -23.55 -0.80 0.88
C PRO A 178 -23.13 -2.19 1.39
N GLU A 179 -23.45 -2.52 2.64
CA GLU A 179 -23.15 -3.81 3.29
C GLU A 179 -23.84 -5.03 2.65
N GLY A 180 -24.81 -4.82 1.74
CA GLY A 180 -25.44 -5.87 0.94
C GLY A 180 -24.74 -6.15 -0.39
N LEU A 181 -23.72 -5.35 -0.75
CA LEU A 181 -23.05 -5.45 -2.04
C LEU A 181 -22.20 -6.72 -2.13
N SER A 182 -22.55 -7.64 -3.01
CA SER A 182 -21.86 -8.93 -3.15
C SER A 182 -20.91 -8.99 -4.33
N SER A 183 -21.08 -8.11 -5.32
CA SER A 183 -20.35 -8.14 -6.58
C SER A 183 -19.97 -6.76 -7.12
N ILE A 184 -18.70 -6.59 -7.48
CA ILE A 184 -18.17 -5.44 -8.23
C ILE A 184 -17.52 -5.96 -9.52
N GLY A 185 -17.97 -5.46 -10.67
CA GLY A 185 -17.48 -5.84 -11.98
C GLY A 185 -16.11 -5.25 -12.34
N PRO A 186 -15.48 -5.74 -13.42
CA PRO A 186 -14.14 -5.29 -13.82
C PRO A 186 -14.11 -3.78 -14.07
N SER A 187 -13.07 -3.11 -13.57
CA SER A 187 -12.86 -1.66 -13.74
C SER A 187 -14.01 -0.78 -13.26
N ALA A 188 -14.91 -1.26 -12.38
CA ALA A 188 -16.14 -0.56 -12.00
C ALA A 188 -15.91 0.90 -11.58
N PHE A 189 -14.85 1.18 -10.84
CA PHE A 189 -14.42 2.51 -10.41
C PHE A 189 -13.02 2.88 -10.94
N SER A 190 -12.55 2.23 -12.00
CA SER A 190 -11.25 2.56 -12.62
C SER A 190 -11.20 4.02 -13.06
N ASP A 191 -10.06 4.68 -12.88
CA ASP A 191 -9.85 6.08 -13.23
C ASP A 191 -10.79 7.05 -12.49
N CYS A 192 -11.31 6.70 -11.33
CA CYS A 192 -11.95 7.67 -10.43
C CYS A 192 -10.85 8.49 -9.71
N LYS A 193 -10.15 9.34 -10.47
CA LYS A 193 -8.93 10.03 -10.01
C LYS A 193 -9.13 11.01 -8.85
N GLY A 194 -10.37 11.42 -8.58
CA GLY A 194 -10.73 12.23 -7.42
C GLY A 194 -11.05 11.42 -6.16
N LEU A 195 -11.20 10.09 -6.27
CA LEU A 195 -11.65 9.26 -5.16
C LEU A 195 -10.56 9.19 -4.09
N THR A 196 -10.87 9.69 -2.89
CA THR A 196 -9.89 9.83 -1.80
C THR A 196 -9.94 8.69 -0.81
N SER A 197 -11.11 8.09 -0.62
CA SER A 197 -11.32 6.97 0.30
C SER A 197 -12.38 6.00 -0.20
N VAL A 198 -12.21 4.72 0.14
CA VAL A 198 -13.25 3.69 -0.04
C VAL A 198 -13.28 2.73 1.14
N ASN A 199 -14.49 2.34 1.57
CA ASN A 199 -14.71 1.23 2.49
C ASN A 199 -15.23 0.02 1.72
N LEU A 200 -14.53 -1.10 1.80
CA LEU A 200 -14.91 -2.37 1.18
C LEU A 200 -15.70 -3.22 2.19
N PRO A 201 -17.00 -3.48 1.95
CA PRO A 201 -17.86 -4.21 2.90
C PRO A 201 -17.53 -5.70 2.94
N ALA A 202 -17.87 -6.34 4.06
CA ALA A 202 -17.59 -7.76 4.30
C ALA A 202 -18.36 -8.70 3.36
N SER A 203 -19.48 -8.24 2.79
CA SER A 203 -20.33 -8.99 1.87
C SER A 203 -19.71 -9.23 0.48
N LEU A 204 -18.64 -8.53 0.12
CA LEU A 204 -18.02 -8.64 -1.20
C LEU A 204 -17.33 -10.00 -1.39
N THR A 205 -17.89 -10.79 -2.31
CA THR A 205 -17.39 -12.13 -2.63
C THR A 205 -16.97 -12.27 -4.09
N THR A 206 -17.55 -11.45 -4.98
CA THR A 206 -17.25 -11.46 -6.42
C THR A 206 -16.54 -10.18 -6.83
N TRP A 207 -15.36 -10.33 -7.44
CA TRP A 207 -14.49 -9.24 -7.84
C TRP A 207 -14.15 -9.33 -9.32
N GLY A 208 -14.35 -8.23 -10.03
CA GLY A 208 -13.73 -8.01 -11.32
C GLY A 208 -12.35 -7.37 -11.18
N ALA A 209 -11.47 -7.67 -12.13
CA ALA A 209 -10.13 -7.11 -12.15
C ALA A 209 -10.17 -5.56 -12.21
N ASN A 210 -9.18 -4.90 -11.61
CA ASN A 210 -8.98 -3.45 -11.72
C ASN A 210 -10.11 -2.59 -11.14
N ALA A 211 -10.91 -3.11 -10.21
CA ALA A 211 -12.14 -2.45 -9.73
C ALA A 211 -11.92 -0.99 -9.29
N PHE A 212 -10.80 -0.66 -8.66
CA PHE A 212 -10.40 0.70 -8.25
C PHE A 212 -9.04 1.12 -8.86
N SER A 213 -8.67 0.58 -10.02
CA SER A 213 -7.40 0.90 -10.67
C SER A 213 -7.29 2.40 -11.02
N ASN A 214 -6.08 2.95 -10.97
CA ASN A 214 -5.77 4.33 -11.31
C ASN A 214 -6.59 5.39 -10.54
N CYS A 215 -7.06 5.06 -9.33
CA CYS A 215 -7.62 6.03 -8.39
C CYS A 215 -6.47 6.77 -7.69
N THR A 216 -5.81 7.68 -8.42
CA THR A 216 -4.54 8.29 -7.97
C THR A 216 -4.64 9.19 -6.73
N ALA A 217 -5.84 9.65 -6.36
CA ALA A 217 -6.07 10.39 -5.11
C ALA A 217 -6.43 9.48 -3.91
N LEU A 218 -6.54 8.17 -4.12
CA LEU A 218 -6.98 7.23 -3.09
C LEU A 218 -5.88 7.06 -2.05
N THR A 219 -6.08 7.65 -0.88
CA THR A 219 -5.10 7.64 0.23
C THR A 219 -5.52 6.70 1.36
N SER A 220 -6.83 6.41 1.47
CA SER A 220 -7.39 5.59 2.54
C SER A 220 -8.29 4.49 1.99
N VAL A 221 -7.94 3.24 2.28
CA VAL A 221 -8.76 2.07 1.96
C VAL A 221 -9.04 1.32 3.26
N THR A 222 -10.32 1.10 3.55
CA THR A 222 -10.75 0.28 4.67
C THR A 222 -11.24 -1.06 4.14
N LEU A 223 -10.68 -2.14 4.67
CA LEU A 223 -11.11 -3.52 4.42
C LEU A 223 -11.93 -3.98 5.63
N SER A 224 -13.22 -4.22 5.46
CA SER A 224 -14.08 -4.60 6.60
C SER A 224 -13.70 -5.97 7.17
N GLU A 225 -13.84 -6.12 8.49
CA GLU A 225 -13.76 -7.44 9.13
C GLU A 225 -14.85 -8.36 8.57
N GLY A 226 -14.45 -9.57 8.18
CA GLY A 226 -15.29 -10.52 7.43
C GLY A 226 -14.98 -10.55 5.93
N LEU A 227 -14.25 -9.57 5.38
CA LEU A 227 -13.75 -9.64 4.01
C LEU A 227 -12.67 -10.74 3.91
N THR A 228 -12.94 -11.77 3.11
CA THR A 228 -12.07 -12.96 3.02
C THR A 228 -11.14 -12.96 1.80
N LYS A 229 -11.46 -12.17 0.78
CA LYS A 229 -10.70 -12.08 -0.46
C LYS A 229 -10.68 -10.67 -1.03
N LEU A 230 -9.55 -10.29 -1.64
CA LEU A 230 -9.43 -9.12 -2.51
C LEU A 230 -9.25 -9.53 -3.98
N GLY A 231 -9.83 -8.76 -4.90
CA GLY A 231 -9.78 -9.02 -6.34
C GLY A 231 -8.43 -8.72 -7.00
N ASP A 232 -8.24 -9.25 -8.20
CA ASP A 232 -7.05 -9.01 -9.03
C ASP A 232 -6.91 -7.53 -9.39
N GLN A 233 -5.70 -6.98 -9.25
CA GLN A 233 -5.37 -5.60 -9.64
C GLN A 233 -6.29 -4.53 -9.02
N THR A 234 -6.96 -4.85 -7.91
CA THR A 234 -8.04 -4.01 -7.34
C THR A 234 -7.61 -2.55 -7.17
N PHE A 235 -6.39 -2.31 -6.69
CA PHE A 235 -5.81 -0.98 -6.45
C PHE A 235 -4.59 -0.71 -7.33
N GLN A 236 -4.47 -1.35 -8.49
CA GLN A 236 -3.35 -1.11 -9.40
C GLN A 236 -3.23 0.39 -9.75
N TYR A 237 -2.01 0.95 -9.79
CA TYR A 237 -1.76 2.38 -10.05
C TYR A 237 -2.43 3.36 -9.07
N CYS A 238 -2.85 2.92 -7.88
CA CYS A 238 -3.31 3.82 -6.80
C CYS A 238 -2.10 4.50 -6.15
N THR A 239 -1.48 5.45 -6.86
CA THR A 239 -0.26 6.14 -6.41
C THR A 239 -0.49 7.06 -5.22
N GLY A 240 -1.73 7.36 -4.82
CA GLY A 240 -2.04 8.08 -3.57
C GLY A 240 -1.96 7.21 -2.32
N LEU A 241 -2.00 5.88 -2.47
CA LEU A 241 -2.09 4.96 -1.33
C LEU A 241 -0.71 4.84 -0.68
N THR A 242 -0.63 5.17 0.60
CA THR A 242 0.63 5.19 1.37
C THR A 242 0.74 4.04 2.36
N SER A 243 -0.39 3.55 2.87
CA SER A 243 -0.43 2.40 3.78
C SER A 243 -1.70 1.60 3.59
N ILE A 244 -1.68 0.32 3.94
CA ILE A 244 -2.86 -0.55 4.01
C ILE A 244 -2.80 -1.46 5.23
N THR A 245 -3.95 -1.71 5.85
CA THR A 245 -4.11 -2.71 6.91
C THR A 245 -4.94 -3.88 6.41
N LEU A 246 -4.39 -5.09 6.51
CA LEU A 246 -5.09 -6.32 6.18
C LEU A 246 -5.86 -6.84 7.42
N PRO A 247 -7.19 -7.06 7.34
CA PRO A 247 -8.02 -7.45 8.47
C PRO A 247 -7.79 -8.92 8.85
N ALA A 248 -8.26 -9.33 10.03
CA ALA A 248 -8.05 -10.69 10.53
C ALA A 248 -8.67 -11.75 9.60
N SER A 249 -9.79 -11.41 8.96
CA SER A 249 -10.54 -12.31 8.07
C SER A 249 -9.91 -12.52 6.69
N LEU A 250 -8.97 -11.66 6.25
CA LEU A 250 -8.46 -11.73 4.88
C LEU A 250 -7.58 -12.95 4.70
N ALA A 251 -8.03 -13.89 3.87
CA ALA A 251 -7.36 -15.18 3.66
C ALA A 251 -6.58 -15.24 2.34
N SER A 252 -6.97 -14.43 1.34
CA SER A 252 -6.32 -14.43 0.03
C SER A 252 -6.44 -13.09 -0.70
N PHE A 253 -5.46 -12.77 -1.51
CA PHE A 253 -5.51 -11.72 -2.51
C PHE A 253 -4.55 -12.09 -3.64
N ASN A 254 -4.70 -11.48 -4.81
CA ASN A 254 -3.70 -11.57 -5.85
C ASN A 254 -2.63 -10.50 -5.59
N VAL A 255 -1.36 -10.88 -5.59
CA VAL A 255 -0.21 -9.98 -5.35
C VAL A 255 -0.22 -8.73 -6.23
N ASN A 256 -0.79 -8.81 -7.44
CA ASN A 256 -0.94 -7.66 -8.31
C ASN A 256 -2.01 -6.64 -7.87
N ALA A 257 -2.75 -6.90 -6.78
CA ALA A 257 -3.78 -6.00 -6.24
C ALA A 257 -3.25 -4.60 -5.94
N PHE A 258 -1.96 -4.47 -5.60
CA PHE A 258 -1.30 -3.20 -5.29
C PHE A 258 -0.17 -2.85 -6.29
N GLN A 259 -0.14 -3.50 -7.46
CA GLN A 259 0.91 -3.28 -8.45
C GLN A 259 0.96 -1.80 -8.86
N PHE A 260 2.17 -1.22 -8.94
CA PHE A 260 2.39 0.20 -9.22
C PHE A 260 1.76 1.19 -8.23
N CYS A 261 1.42 0.78 -7.00
CA CYS A 261 1.17 1.72 -5.90
C CYS A 261 2.50 2.34 -5.43
N SER A 262 3.05 3.28 -6.21
CA SER A 262 4.43 3.76 -6.05
C SER A 262 4.72 4.49 -4.74
N ASN A 263 3.68 4.92 -3.99
CA ASN A 263 3.82 5.56 -2.69
C ASN A 263 3.43 4.63 -1.52
N LEU A 264 3.01 3.39 -1.79
CA LEU A 264 2.67 2.43 -0.73
C LEU A 264 3.95 2.08 0.01
N ALA A 265 4.09 2.59 1.23
CA ALA A 265 5.28 2.48 2.05
C ALA A 265 5.12 1.44 3.16
N ASP A 266 3.90 1.18 3.60
CA ASP A 266 3.64 0.31 4.75
C ASP A 266 2.44 -0.62 4.53
N ILE A 267 2.62 -1.89 4.93
CA ILE A 267 1.57 -2.91 4.96
C ILE A 267 1.53 -3.46 6.38
N THR A 268 0.40 -3.27 7.04
CA THR A 268 0.13 -3.82 8.36
C THR A 268 -0.86 -4.97 8.27
N VAL A 269 -0.78 -5.91 9.20
CA VAL A 269 -1.63 -7.09 9.25
C VAL A 269 -2.19 -7.23 10.66
N ALA A 270 -3.50 -7.44 10.78
CA ALA A 270 -4.13 -7.70 12.08
C ALA A 270 -3.49 -8.91 12.77
N ALA A 271 -3.28 -8.84 14.09
CA ALA A 271 -2.57 -9.89 14.85
C ALA A 271 -3.19 -11.29 14.67
N GLU A 272 -4.52 -11.34 14.64
CA GLU A 272 -5.32 -12.56 14.49
C GLU A 272 -5.40 -13.09 13.05
N ASN A 273 -4.82 -12.39 12.07
CA ASN A 273 -4.80 -12.89 10.69
C ASN A 273 -3.99 -14.19 10.62
N THR A 274 -4.58 -15.24 10.07
CA THR A 274 -3.98 -16.58 10.00
C THR A 274 -3.22 -16.85 8.70
N ALA A 275 -3.36 -16.01 7.68
CA ALA A 275 -2.77 -16.20 6.35
C ALA A 275 -1.48 -15.41 6.15
N PHE A 276 -1.41 -14.21 6.73
CA PHE A 276 -0.36 -13.23 6.46
C PHE A 276 0.34 -12.77 7.73
N ALA A 277 1.55 -12.25 7.53
CA ALA A 277 2.31 -11.54 8.54
C ALA A 277 3.04 -10.36 7.88
N THR A 278 3.40 -9.36 8.67
CA THR A 278 4.23 -8.23 8.21
C THR A 278 5.53 -8.21 9.00
N MET A 279 6.63 -7.83 8.33
CA MET A 279 7.91 -7.55 8.96
C MET A 279 8.44 -6.23 8.43
N GLU A 280 8.60 -5.27 9.34
CA GLU A 280 9.01 -3.90 9.02
C GLU A 280 8.14 -3.23 7.92
N GLY A 281 6.89 -3.65 7.72
CA GLY A 281 6.00 -3.15 6.67
C GLY A 281 6.04 -3.91 5.34
N VAL A 282 6.88 -4.95 5.20
CA VAL A 282 6.87 -5.88 4.05
C VAL A 282 5.93 -7.04 4.34
N LEU A 283 5.15 -7.46 3.36
CA LEU A 283 4.14 -8.52 3.52
C LEU A 283 4.72 -9.90 3.22
N PHE A 284 4.44 -10.85 4.12
CA PHE A 284 4.82 -12.25 4.03
C PHE A 284 3.62 -13.16 4.25
N ASN A 285 3.78 -14.43 3.92
CA ASN A 285 2.89 -15.46 4.46
C ASN A 285 3.06 -15.59 5.98
N LYS A 286 2.10 -16.22 6.66
CA LYS A 286 2.13 -16.36 8.13
C LYS A 286 3.39 -17.06 8.66
N ALA A 287 3.96 -17.97 7.87
CA ALA A 287 5.17 -18.71 8.23
C ALA A 287 6.48 -17.92 8.03
N LEU A 288 6.41 -16.68 7.50
CA LEU A 288 7.54 -15.80 7.20
C LEU A 288 8.58 -16.41 6.25
N ASN A 289 8.20 -17.42 5.46
CA ASN A 289 9.10 -18.11 4.53
C ASN A 289 8.86 -17.75 3.05
N THR A 290 7.79 -16.99 2.78
CA THR A 290 7.48 -16.41 1.46
C THR A 290 7.23 -14.92 1.58
N LEU A 291 7.99 -14.10 0.85
CA LEU A 291 7.72 -12.68 0.68
C LEU A 291 6.64 -12.53 -0.41
N LEU A 292 5.52 -11.91 -0.07
CA LEU A 292 4.35 -11.80 -0.94
C LEU A 292 4.27 -10.45 -1.65
N LEU A 293 4.63 -9.36 -0.97
CA LEU A 293 4.59 -8.03 -1.55
C LEU A 293 5.57 -7.09 -0.85
N TYR A 294 6.44 -6.47 -1.64
CA TYR A 294 7.28 -5.35 -1.22
C TYR A 294 6.59 -4.02 -1.55
N PRO A 295 6.35 -3.15 -0.56
CA PRO A 295 5.79 -1.82 -0.79
C PRO A 295 6.77 -0.90 -1.53
N ALA A 296 6.43 -0.49 -2.77
CA ALA A 296 7.29 0.29 -3.67
C ALA A 296 7.64 1.71 -3.16
N GLY A 297 6.85 2.25 -2.23
CA GLY A 297 7.03 3.57 -1.63
C GLY A 297 7.83 3.57 -0.33
N ARG A 298 8.42 2.43 0.09
CA ARG A 298 9.25 2.36 1.29
C ARG A 298 10.39 3.38 1.27
N SER A 299 10.71 3.90 2.45
CA SER A 299 11.94 4.65 2.67
C SER A 299 13.15 3.71 2.64
N GLY A 300 14.25 4.18 2.07
CA GLY A 300 15.42 3.35 1.80
C GLY A 300 15.38 2.80 0.37
N ASN A 301 16.55 2.69 -0.23
CA ASN A 301 16.72 2.25 -1.61
C ASN A 301 17.36 0.87 -1.70
N SER A 302 17.73 0.25 -0.59
CA SER A 302 18.24 -1.11 -0.52
C SER A 302 17.32 -2.01 0.31
N TYR A 303 17.28 -3.30 -0.01
CA TYR A 303 16.54 -4.28 0.80
C TYR A 303 17.26 -5.61 0.90
N THR A 304 17.47 -6.08 2.12
CA THR A 304 17.95 -7.44 2.39
C THR A 304 16.77 -8.29 2.79
N VAL A 305 16.42 -9.26 1.96
CA VAL A 305 15.34 -10.20 2.26
C VAL A 305 15.75 -11.04 3.48
N PRO A 306 14.91 -11.14 4.53
CA PRO A 306 15.28 -11.79 5.79
C PRO A 306 15.71 -13.26 5.63
N ASN A 307 16.62 -13.70 6.50
CA ASN A 307 17.00 -15.11 6.59
C ASN A 307 15.78 -15.99 6.93
N GLY A 308 15.68 -17.15 6.29
CA GLY A 308 14.55 -18.07 6.44
C GLY A 308 13.47 -17.92 5.36
N VAL A 309 13.51 -16.83 4.57
CA VAL A 309 12.71 -16.72 3.35
C VAL A 309 13.29 -17.64 2.28
N ILE A 310 12.49 -18.59 1.81
CA ILE A 310 12.90 -19.59 0.81
C ILE A 310 12.24 -19.36 -0.56
N SER A 311 11.29 -18.43 -0.63
CA SER A 311 10.53 -18.09 -1.83
C SER A 311 10.12 -16.62 -1.82
N ILE A 312 10.06 -16.02 -3.01
CA ILE A 312 9.48 -14.71 -3.25
C ILE A 312 8.39 -14.92 -4.29
N ASP A 313 7.19 -14.44 -4.00
CA ASP A 313 6.04 -14.63 -4.90
C ASP A 313 6.23 -13.84 -6.20
N ARG A 314 5.51 -14.28 -7.24
CA ARG A 314 5.45 -13.59 -8.53
C ARG A 314 5.10 -12.12 -8.32
N ASP A 315 5.73 -11.22 -9.07
CA ASP A 315 5.45 -9.77 -9.02
C ASP A 315 5.65 -9.10 -7.65
N ALA A 316 6.24 -9.76 -6.65
CA ALA A 316 6.35 -9.22 -5.29
C ALA A 316 7.11 -7.90 -5.21
N PHE A 317 8.05 -7.64 -6.14
CA PHE A 317 8.77 -6.38 -6.29
C PHE A 317 8.42 -5.64 -7.60
N HIS A 318 7.35 -6.03 -8.31
CA HIS A 318 7.01 -5.44 -9.59
C HIS A 318 6.78 -3.93 -9.47
N GLY A 319 7.54 -3.14 -10.25
CA GLY A 319 7.38 -1.68 -10.30
C GLY A 319 7.94 -0.97 -9.07
N CYS A 320 8.84 -1.59 -8.31
CA CYS A 320 9.56 -0.95 -7.21
C CYS A 320 10.60 0.05 -7.73
N THR A 321 10.12 1.17 -8.25
CA THR A 321 10.91 2.21 -8.92
C THR A 321 11.80 3.05 -8.00
N ASN A 322 11.83 2.77 -6.70
CA ASN A 322 12.74 3.37 -5.73
C ASN A 322 13.84 2.42 -5.24
N LEU A 323 13.71 1.12 -5.52
CA LEU A 323 14.68 0.11 -5.11
C LEU A 323 15.92 0.17 -6.01
N THR A 324 17.08 0.42 -5.42
CA THR A 324 18.40 0.44 -6.08
C THR A 324 19.19 -0.84 -5.86
N SER A 325 18.98 -1.56 -4.76
CA SER A 325 19.63 -2.87 -4.56
C SER A 325 18.78 -3.84 -3.77
N VAL A 326 18.94 -5.13 -4.07
CA VAL A 326 18.30 -6.22 -3.29
C VAL A 326 19.29 -7.34 -3.02
N THR A 327 19.29 -7.84 -1.79
CA THR A 327 20.04 -9.03 -1.37
C THR A 327 19.10 -10.16 -1.03
N LEU A 328 19.23 -11.29 -1.73
CA LEU A 328 18.44 -12.50 -1.51
C LEU A 328 19.15 -13.47 -0.54
N PRO A 329 18.43 -14.09 0.42
CA PRO A 329 19.03 -14.97 1.42
C PRO A 329 19.43 -16.33 0.87
N GLU A 330 20.38 -16.96 1.54
CA GLU A 330 20.71 -18.37 1.30
C GLU A 330 19.52 -19.29 1.57
N GLY A 331 19.45 -20.40 0.81
CA GLY A 331 18.35 -21.37 0.85
C GLY A 331 17.30 -21.16 -0.26
N MET A 332 17.25 -19.98 -0.87
CA MET A 332 16.40 -19.72 -2.03
C MET A 332 16.95 -20.41 -3.28
N THR A 333 16.10 -21.12 -4.01
CA THR A 333 16.51 -21.93 -5.17
C THR A 333 16.04 -21.37 -6.50
N ASN A 334 15.00 -20.54 -6.53
CA ASN A 334 14.47 -19.96 -7.76
C ASN A 334 13.99 -18.51 -7.55
N ILE A 335 14.03 -17.73 -8.63
CA ILE A 335 13.33 -16.44 -8.74
C ILE A 335 12.19 -16.61 -9.75
N ASP A 336 10.97 -16.30 -9.33
CA ASP A 336 9.78 -16.46 -10.16
C ASP A 336 9.62 -15.35 -11.22
N SER A 337 8.71 -15.60 -12.17
CA SER A 337 8.50 -14.68 -13.31
C SER A 337 8.16 -13.28 -12.82
N SER A 338 8.66 -12.27 -13.52
CA SER A 338 8.33 -10.85 -13.26
C SER A 338 8.59 -10.33 -11.83
N THR A 339 9.29 -11.09 -10.97
CA THR A 339 9.50 -10.75 -9.55
C THR A 339 9.99 -9.31 -9.35
N PHE A 340 10.99 -8.87 -10.12
CA PHE A 340 11.58 -7.54 -10.10
C PHE A 340 11.29 -6.73 -11.37
N GLN A 341 10.29 -7.12 -12.16
CA GLN A 341 9.98 -6.43 -13.41
C GLN A 341 9.68 -4.93 -13.16
N ASN A 342 10.14 -4.04 -14.04
CA ASN A 342 9.99 -2.59 -13.91
C ASN A 342 10.61 -1.97 -12.62
N CYS A 343 11.57 -2.64 -11.97
CA CYS A 343 12.40 -1.99 -10.96
C CYS A 343 13.43 -1.09 -11.65
N THR A 344 12.98 0.03 -12.22
CA THR A 344 13.79 0.83 -13.16
C THR A 344 15.06 1.42 -12.57
N LYS A 345 15.09 1.69 -11.26
CA LYS A 345 16.27 2.20 -10.53
C LYS A 345 17.15 1.12 -9.91
N LEU A 346 16.82 -0.16 -10.09
CA LEU A 346 17.59 -1.26 -9.51
C LEU A 346 18.96 -1.33 -10.20
N THR A 347 20.03 -0.97 -9.49
CA THR A 347 21.39 -0.93 -10.04
C THR A 347 22.15 -2.23 -9.82
N SER A 348 21.84 -2.94 -8.73
CA SER A 348 22.52 -4.18 -8.35
C SER A 348 21.61 -5.20 -7.69
N VAL A 349 21.93 -6.48 -7.89
CA VAL A 349 21.26 -7.59 -7.21
C VAL A 349 22.29 -8.57 -6.65
N THR A 350 22.02 -9.07 -5.45
CA THR A 350 22.81 -10.15 -4.85
C THR A 350 21.97 -11.41 -4.71
N LEU A 351 22.51 -12.50 -5.25
CA LEU A 351 21.85 -13.77 -5.48
C LEU A 351 22.61 -14.90 -4.76
N PRO A 352 21.93 -15.74 -3.98
CA PRO A 352 22.59 -16.72 -3.11
C PRO A 352 23.25 -17.85 -3.88
N ALA A 353 24.19 -18.53 -3.24
CA ALA A 353 24.86 -19.72 -3.77
C ALA A 353 23.88 -20.90 -3.97
N SER A 354 22.76 -20.91 -3.25
CA SER A 354 21.68 -21.89 -3.40
C SER A 354 20.83 -21.70 -4.66
N LEU A 355 20.96 -20.59 -5.39
CA LEU A 355 20.12 -20.31 -6.56
C LEU A 355 20.36 -21.31 -7.70
N ARG A 356 19.29 -21.79 -8.32
CA ARG A 356 19.29 -22.80 -9.41
C ARG A 356 18.57 -22.32 -10.66
N GLY A 357 17.57 -21.44 -10.52
CA GLY A 357 16.82 -20.91 -11.66
C GLY A 357 16.39 -19.45 -11.54
N ILE A 358 16.30 -18.78 -12.69
CA ILE A 358 15.70 -17.46 -12.84
C ILE A 358 14.65 -17.55 -13.96
N ALA A 359 13.40 -17.29 -13.62
CA ALA A 359 12.27 -17.44 -14.52
C ALA A 359 12.16 -16.29 -15.56
N ASN A 360 11.13 -16.38 -16.42
CA ASN A 360 10.91 -15.44 -17.50
C ASN A 360 10.72 -14.02 -16.95
N GLU A 361 11.37 -13.04 -17.58
CA GLU A 361 11.14 -11.61 -17.30
C GLU A 361 11.39 -11.18 -15.83
N ALA A 362 12.08 -12.01 -15.04
CA ALA A 362 12.32 -11.76 -13.60
C ALA A 362 12.90 -10.37 -13.30
N PHE A 363 13.80 -9.87 -14.15
CA PHE A 363 14.41 -8.54 -14.12
C PHE A 363 14.15 -7.74 -15.41
N ARG A 364 13.01 -7.98 -16.09
CA ARG A 364 12.65 -7.22 -17.30
C ARG A 364 12.46 -5.74 -16.97
N ASP A 365 12.96 -4.87 -17.84
CA ASP A 365 12.89 -3.40 -17.69
C ASP A 365 13.54 -2.87 -16.40
N CYS A 366 14.52 -3.59 -15.84
CA CYS A 366 15.41 -3.07 -14.81
C CYS A 366 16.51 -2.22 -15.47
N ASN A 367 16.13 -1.06 -16.01
CA ASN A 367 16.98 -0.31 -16.96
C ASN A 367 18.34 0.12 -16.39
N ASP A 368 18.44 0.36 -15.08
CA ASP A 368 19.68 0.76 -14.41
C ASP A 368 20.52 -0.44 -13.90
N LEU A 369 20.04 -1.68 -14.06
CA LEU A 369 20.66 -2.88 -13.52
C LEU A 369 21.97 -3.18 -14.23
N SER A 370 23.07 -2.75 -13.63
CA SER A 370 24.42 -2.82 -14.18
C SER A 370 25.29 -3.90 -13.53
N ALA A 371 24.88 -4.46 -12.38
CA ALA A 371 25.61 -5.55 -11.72
C ALA A 371 24.69 -6.64 -11.14
N ALA A 372 25.05 -7.91 -11.37
CA ALA A 372 24.44 -9.05 -10.68
C ALA A 372 25.52 -9.91 -10.01
N TYR A 373 25.42 -10.10 -8.69
CA TYR A 373 26.39 -10.81 -7.86
C TYR A 373 25.83 -12.16 -7.43
N PHE A 374 26.41 -13.25 -7.92
CA PHE A 374 26.08 -14.62 -7.53
C PHE A 374 27.10 -15.13 -6.51
N LEU A 375 26.63 -15.51 -5.32
CA LEU A 375 27.50 -16.01 -4.24
C LEU A 375 28.00 -17.44 -4.47
N GLY A 376 27.46 -18.11 -5.48
CA GLY A 376 27.93 -19.40 -5.96
C GLY A 376 28.04 -19.44 -7.48
N SER A 377 27.98 -20.64 -8.03
CA SER A 377 27.95 -20.85 -9.48
C SER A 377 26.69 -20.24 -10.09
N LEU A 378 26.77 -19.84 -11.36
CA LEU A 378 25.59 -19.39 -12.11
C LEU A 378 24.50 -20.47 -12.13
N PRO A 379 23.21 -20.09 -12.03
CA PRO A 379 22.12 -21.04 -12.10
C PRO A 379 22.06 -21.67 -13.50
N ASN A 380 21.68 -22.96 -13.54
CA ASN A 380 21.61 -23.75 -14.78
C ASN A 380 20.31 -23.53 -15.56
N GLN A 381 19.32 -22.86 -14.95
CA GLN A 381 18.07 -22.48 -15.59
C GLN A 381 17.96 -20.96 -15.69
N LEU A 382 18.32 -20.41 -16.85
CA LEU A 382 18.03 -19.03 -17.21
C LEU A 382 16.96 -19.02 -18.29
N ASN A 383 15.79 -18.50 -17.96
CA ASN A 383 14.66 -18.49 -18.88
C ASN A 383 14.66 -17.25 -19.79
N THR A 384 13.76 -17.24 -20.77
CA THR A 384 13.74 -16.20 -21.80
C THR A 384 13.47 -14.82 -21.21
N GLY A 385 14.33 -13.86 -21.57
CA GLY A 385 14.13 -12.46 -21.23
C GLY A 385 14.26 -12.11 -19.75
N SER A 386 14.89 -12.98 -18.94
CA SER A 386 15.11 -12.72 -17.51
C SER A 386 15.77 -11.37 -17.23
N PHE A 387 16.64 -10.87 -18.12
CA PHE A 387 17.28 -9.55 -18.03
C PHE A 387 16.97 -8.65 -19.25
N SER A 388 15.84 -8.87 -19.94
CA SER A 388 15.46 -8.05 -21.10
C SER A 388 15.33 -6.57 -20.71
N ASN A 389 15.91 -5.68 -21.51
CA ASN A 389 15.95 -4.23 -21.26
C ASN A 389 16.63 -3.83 -19.94
N ALA A 390 17.51 -4.67 -19.39
CA ALA A 390 18.45 -4.26 -18.36
C ALA A 390 19.51 -3.28 -18.91
N HIS A 391 20.39 -2.76 -18.06
CA HIS A 391 21.47 -1.87 -18.49
C HIS A 391 22.33 -2.54 -19.59
N PRO A 392 22.70 -1.82 -20.67
CA PRO A 392 23.46 -2.41 -21.79
C PRO A 392 24.81 -2.99 -21.38
N ASP A 393 25.41 -2.44 -20.32
CA ASP A 393 26.69 -2.87 -19.76
C ASP A 393 26.55 -3.78 -18.51
N LEU A 394 25.42 -4.49 -18.35
CA LEU A 394 25.22 -5.41 -17.22
C LEU A 394 26.37 -6.42 -17.10
N VAL A 395 27.04 -6.39 -15.94
CA VAL A 395 28.11 -7.32 -15.57
C VAL A 395 27.59 -8.38 -14.60
N VAL A 396 27.89 -9.64 -14.90
CA VAL A 396 27.53 -10.79 -14.06
C VAL A 396 28.78 -11.33 -13.35
N TYR A 397 28.79 -11.24 -12.02
CA TYR A 397 29.83 -11.72 -11.12
C TYR A 397 29.41 -13.03 -10.48
N TYR A 398 30.29 -14.04 -10.41
CA TYR A 398 29.95 -15.34 -9.81
C TYR A 398 31.15 -16.06 -9.19
N HIS A 399 30.89 -16.86 -8.15
CA HIS A 399 31.90 -17.71 -7.50
C HIS A 399 32.04 -19.06 -8.25
N VAL A 400 33.25 -19.48 -8.60
CA VAL A 400 33.48 -20.69 -9.42
C VAL A 400 33.44 -22.00 -8.61
N SER A 401 32.65 -22.97 -9.09
CA SER A 401 33.01 -24.40 -9.04
C SER A 401 32.93 -25.11 -10.41
N GLN A 402 32.19 -24.58 -11.39
CA GLN A 402 32.22 -25.04 -12.80
C GLN A 402 32.02 -23.88 -13.78
N ALA A 403 32.68 -23.98 -14.95
CA ALA A 403 32.63 -23.00 -16.03
C ALA A 403 31.31 -23.07 -16.81
N ALA A 404 30.21 -22.62 -16.21
CA ALA A 404 29.02 -22.25 -16.97
C ALA A 404 29.16 -20.77 -17.34
N SER A 405 29.12 -20.44 -18.63
CA SER A 405 28.95 -19.07 -19.11
C SER A 405 27.55 -18.92 -19.68
N TRP A 406 26.90 -17.80 -19.39
CA TRP A 406 25.70 -17.40 -20.12
C TRP A 406 26.12 -16.75 -21.43
N SER A 407 25.61 -17.24 -22.57
CA SER A 407 25.89 -16.60 -23.86
C SER A 407 25.24 -15.22 -23.93
N GLY A 408 26.00 -14.20 -24.31
CA GLY A 408 25.50 -12.83 -24.50
C GLY A 408 25.71 -11.87 -23.32
N TYR A 409 26.36 -12.31 -22.23
CA TYR A 409 26.68 -11.46 -21.07
C TYR A 409 28.19 -11.48 -20.76
N THR A 410 28.72 -10.35 -20.31
CA THR A 410 30.10 -10.26 -19.79
C THR A 410 30.15 -10.94 -18.43
N THR A 411 30.93 -12.03 -18.32
CA THR A 411 30.98 -12.91 -17.14
C THR A 411 32.41 -12.97 -16.60
N TYR A 412 32.59 -12.78 -15.28
CA TYR A 412 33.92 -12.82 -14.63
C TYR A 412 33.98 -13.90 -13.52
N PRO A 413 34.85 -14.92 -13.62
CA PRO A 413 35.08 -15.88 -12.55
C PRO A 413 35.91 -15.29 -11.40
N ALA A 414 35.60 -15.71 -10.16
CA ALA A 414 36.11 -15.36 -8.81
C ALA A 414 37.58 -14.88 -8.59
N GLN A 415 38.03 -13.83 -9.27
CA GLN A 415 39.13 -12.95 -8.82
C GLN A 415 38.71 -11.47 -8.80
N ALA A 416 37.41 -11.17 -8.95
CA ALA A 416 36.92 -9.85 -9.31
C ALA A 416 35.82 -9.28 -8.40
N PHE A 417 35.51 -9.88 -7.23
CA PHE A 417 34.64 -9.26 -6.22
C PHE A 417 34.85 -9.87 -4.82
N CYS A 418 34.50 -9.14 -3.75
CA CYS A 418 34.39 -9.67 -2.39
C CYS A 418 33.13 -9.16 -1.69
N ILE A 419 32.77 -9.79 -0.56
CA ILE A 419 31.77 -9.23 0.35
C ILE A 419 32.42 -8.05 1.08
N LEU A 420 31.91 -6.85 0.83
CA LEU A 420 32.27 -5.64 1.54
C LEU A 420 31.17 -5.37 2.59
N THR A 421 31.44 -5.72 3.84
CA THR A 421 30.58 -5.38 4.98
C THR A 421 30.92 -3.97 5.45
N LEU A 422 29.97 -3.05 5.40
CA LEU A 422 30.09 -1.69 5.92
C LEU A 422 29.40 -1.60 7.29
N ASP A 423 30.19 -1.62 8.34
CA ASP A 423 29.71 -1.36 9.70
C ASP A 423 29.71 0.15 9.96
N ARG A 424 28.50 0.72 10.06
CA ARG A 424 28.34 2.17 10.29
C ARG A 424 28.61 2.58 11.73
N GLN A 425 28.74 1.64 12.67
CA GLN A 425 28.97 1.91 14.08
C GLN A 425 27.96 2.92 14.69
N ASP A 426 26.70 2.81 14.26
CA ASP A 426 25.56 3.62 14.70
C ASP A 426 24.48 2.79 15.41
N GLY A 427 24.75 1.50 15.67
CA GLY A 427 23.83 0.55 16.28
C GLY A 427 22.86 -0.12 15.29
N GLY A 428 22.93 0.21 14.00
CA GLY A 428 22.28 -0.55 12.92
C GLY A 428 23.00 -1.86 12.60
N ALA A 429 22.33 -2.77 11.90
CA ALA A 429 22.98 -3.97 11.36
C ALA A 429 24.00 -3.56 10.28
N PRO A 430 25.18 -4.22 10.20
CA PRO A 430 26.16 -3.95 9.15
C PRO A 430 25.57 -4.13 7.75
N GLU A 431 25.88 -3.22 6.83
CA GLU A 431 25.39 -3.26 5.46
C GLU A 431 26.35 -4.10 4.60
N ASN A 432 25.92 -5.30 4.21
CA ASN A 432 26.68 -6.11 3.27
C ASN A 432 26.45 -5.60 1.84
N SER A 433 27.51 -5.16 1.20
CA SER A 433 27.56 -4.86 -0.23
C SER A 433 28.51 -5.85 -0.91
N TYR A 434 28.32 -6.06 -2.20
CA TYR A 434 29.18 -6.93 -2.99
C TYR A 434 29.93 -6.02 -3.95
N ALA A 435 31.24 -5.95 -3.80
CA ALA A 435 32.04 -4.95 -4.46
C ALA A 435 32.90 -5.61 -5.53
N ALA A 436 32.70 -5.21 -6.78
CA ALA A 436 33.58 -5.58 -7.87
C ALA A 436 34.98 -5.01 -7.61
N LEU A 437 36.01 -5.83 -7.82
CA LEU A 437 37.40 -5.44 -7.72
C LEU A 437 37.89 -4.96 -9.07
N THR A 438 38.37 -3.72 -9.13
CA THR A 438 39.11 -3.20 -10.29
C THR A 438 40.60 -3.33 -9.99
N ASP A 439 41.31 -4.20 -10.72
CA ASP A 439 42.72 -4.54 -10.44
C ASP A 439 43.00 -4.94 -8.99
N GLY A 440 42.04 -5.64 -8.36
CA GLY A 440 42.11 -6.09 -6.97
C GLY A 440 41.66 -5.05 -5.93
N ARG A 441 41.23 -3.85 -6.34
CA ARG A 441 40.83 -2.76 -5.42
C ARG A 441 39.32 -2.58 -5.34
N LEU A 442 38.84 -2.18 -4.16
CA LEU A 442 37.46 -1.80 -3.91
C LEU A 442 37.18 -0.39 -4.48
N ALA A 443 36.02 -0.19 -5.09
CA ALA A 443 35.52 1.16 -5.34
C ALA A 443 35.09 1.80 -4.00
N ALA A 444 35.39 3.09 -3.82
CA ALA A 444 34.95 3.82 -2.62
C ALA A 444 33.41 3.89 -2.60
N PRO A 445 32.74 3.41 -1.53
CA PRO A 445 31.30 3.56 -1.38
C PRO A 445 30.93 5.02 -1.13
N ALA A 446 29.65 5.37 -1.32
CA ALA A 446 29.14 6.70 -0.98
C ALA A 446 29.38 7.01 0.51
N GLU A 447 29.71 8.26 0.83
CA GLU A 447 29.93 8.69 2.21
C GLU A 447 28.61 8.63 2.99
N PRO A 448 28.53 7.86 4.10
CA PRO A 448 27.34 7.81 4.91
C PRO A 448 27.14 9.14 5.65
N THR A 449 25.88 9.46 5.97
CA THR A 449 25.51 10.63 6.78
C THR A 449 25.01 10.19 8.16
N ARG A 450 25.30 11.00 9.18
CA ARG A 450 24.81 10.83 10.56
C ARG A 450 24.61 12.21 11.18
N ASP A 451 23.41 12.49 11.67
CA ASP A 451 23.06 13.79 12.24
C ASP A 451 24.02 14.19 13.37
N ASN A 452 24.53 15.42 13.34
CA ASN A 452 25.49 15.97 14.30
C ASN A 452 26.88 15.32 14.32
N TYR A 453 27.21 14.42 13.38
CA TYR A 453 28.54 13.83 13.22
C TYR A 453 29.09 14.08 11.82
N THR A 454 30.41 14.25 11.71
CA THR A 454 31.14 14.25 10.44
C THR A 454 31.73 12.86 10.20
N PHE A 455 31.54 12.34 8.99
CA PHE A 455 32.16 11.08 8.54
C PHE A 455 33.67 11.27 8.36
N GLY A 456 34.46 10.41 9.02
CA GLY A 456 35.92 10.47 9.07
C GLY A 456 36.63 9.40 8.22
N GLY A 457 35.89 8.68 7.36
CA GLY A 457 36.41 7.63 6.48
C GLY A 457 36.11 6.21 6.98
N TRP A 458 36.50 5.23 6.15
CA TRP A 458 36.37 3.80 6.38
C TRP A 458 37.66 3.20 6.93
N TYR A 459 37.55 2.31 7.92
CA TYR A 459 38.67 1.73 8.65
C TYR A 459 38.60 0.21 8.67
N LYS A 460 39.74 -0.46 8.84
CA LYS A 460 39.85 -1.93 8.76
C LYS A 460 39.39 -2.65 10.02
N GLU A 461 39.19 -1.91 11.11
CA GLU A 461 38.76 -2.43 12.40
C GLU A 461 37.88 -1.42 13.14
N ALA A 462 37.04 -1.90 14.05
CA ALA A 462 36.08 -1.11 14.83
C ALA A 462 36.75 0.02 15.64
N ALA A 463 38.01 -0.17 16.08
CA ALA A 463 38.77 0.85 16.79
C ALA A 463 39.12 2.08 15.93
N CYS A 464 38.90 2.01 14.60
CA CYS A 464 39.15 3.09 13.64
C CYS A 464 40.55 3.72 13.73
N THR A 465 41.58 2.86 13.79
CA THR A 465 42.99 3.26 13.85
C THR A 465 43.68 3.18 12.50
N ASN A 466 43.38 2.18 11.68
CA ASN A 466 43.92 1.97 10.34
C ASN A 466 42.86 2.30 9.28
N ALA A 467 43.02 3.44 8.61
CA ALA A 467 42.16 3.81 7.50
C ALA A 467 42.37 2.83 6.32
N PHE A 468 41.29 2.53 5.60
CA PHE A 468 41.33 1.76 4.36
C PHE A 468 41.42 2.72 3.17
N ASP A 469 42.47 2.60 2.37
CA ASP A 469 42.67 3.44 1.17
C ASP A 469 42.20 2.73 -0.10
N PHE A 470 40.99 3.08 -0.58
CA PHE A 470 40.41 2.57 -1.82
C PHE A 470 41.25 2.85 -3.08
N GLY A 471 42.13 3.87 -3.05
CA GLY A 471 42.97 4.24 -4.19
C GLY A 471 44.20 3.36 -4.36
N SER A 472 44.70 2.74 -3.29
CA SER A 472 45.98 2.00 -3.30
C SER A 472 45.86 0.54 -2.84
N GLU A 473 44.94 0.22 -1.95
CA GLU A 473 44.84 -1.09 -1.33
C GLU A 473 44.08 -2.12 -2.18
N THR A 474 44.64 -3.32 -2.27
CA THR A 474 44.01 -4.47 -2.90
C THR A 474 43.49 -5.45 -1.85
N VAL A 475 42.37 -6.10 -2.12
CA VAL A 475 41.76 -7.10 -1.25
C VAL A 475 41.76 -8.46 -1.93
N THR A 476 41.95 -9.52 -1.15
CA THR A 476 42.05 -10.90 -1.64
C THR A 476 40.91 -11.79 -1.14
N GLY A 477 39.90 -11.21 -0.50
CA GLY A 477 38.75 -11.89 0.09
C GLY A 477 37.77 -10.89 0.71
N ASP A 478 36.79 -11.39 1.45
CA ASP A 478 35.78 -10.59 2.13
C ASP A 478 36.40 -9.60 3.11
N VAL A 479 35.86 -8.38 3.13
CA VAL A 479 36.38 -7.26 3.92
C VAL A 479 35.24 -6.63 4.71
N THR A 480 35.48 -6.39 5.98
CA THR A 480 34.62 -5.52 6.80
C THR A 480 35.31 -4.18 7.01
N LEU A 481 34.64 -3.09 6.66
CA LEU A 481 35.08 -1.73 6.92
C LEU A 481 34.16 -1.04 7.93
N TYR A 482 34.75 -0.25 8.82
CA TYR A 482 34.10 0.40 9.94
C TYR A 482 34.12 1.92 9.74
N ALA A 483 32.96 2.55 9.81
CA ALA A 483 32.82 4.00 9.68
C ALA A 483 33.36 4.71 10.92
N LYS A 484 34.23 5.72 10.73
CA LYS A 484 34.64 6.61 11.82
C LYS A 484 33.77 7.85 11.85
N TRP A 485 33.34 8.25 13.05
CA TRP A 485 32.54 9.45 13.25
C TRP A 485 33.26 10.42 14.19
N THR A 486 33.17 11.71 13.90
CA THR A 486 33.60 12.78 14.80
C THR A 486 32.40 13.66 15.11
N ALA A 487 32.09 13.87 16.39
CA ALA A 487 30.99 14.75 16.78
C ALA A 487 31.26 16.19 16.33
N THR A 488 30.27 16.85 15.74
CA THR A 488 30.34 18.27 15.41
C THR A 488 30.32 19.10 16.70
N ALA A 489 30.92 20.31 16.68
CA ALA A 489 31.05 21.16 17.87
C ALA A 489 29.70 21.63 18.46
N GLU A 490 28.59 21.41 17.76
CA GLU A 490 27.22 21.60 18.26
C GLU A 490 26.65 20.38 18.98
N ASN A 491 27.49 19.43 19.41
CA ASN A 491 27.06 18.39 20.33
C ASN A 491 26.68 19.07 21.67
N PRO A 492 25.39 19.19 22.04
CA PRO A 492 25.05 19.66 23.37
C PRO A 492 25.54 18.56 24.29
N LYS A 493 26.59 18.82 25.06
CA LYS A 493 26.85 18.02 26.26
C LYS A 493 25.60 18.13 27.12
N TYR A 494 24.68 17.18 26.99
CA TYR A 494 23.62 17.01 27.97
C TYR A 494 24.31 16.61 29.26
N THR A 495 24.48 17.59 30.14
CA THR A 495 24.89 17.35 31.51
C THR A 495 23.58 17.01 32.21
N VAL A 496 23.33 15.74 32.46
CA VAL A 496 22.17 15.33 33.27
C VAL A 496 22.45 15.83 34.69
N ALA A 497 21.55 16.65 35.23
CA ALA A 497 21.61 16.98 36.66
C ALA A 497 21.52 15.67 37.47
N PRO A 498 22.17 15.57 38.64
CA PRO A 498 22.07 14.38 39.48
C PRO A 498 20.60 14.04 39.75
N VAL A 499 20.27 12.75 39.77
CA VAL A 499 18.92 12.25 40.08
C VAL A 499 18.58 12.66 41.51
N GLU A 500 17.64 13.59 41.69
CA GLU A 500 17.33 14.14 43.03
C GLU A 500 16.22 13.39 43.77
N ASP A 501 15.45 12.51 43.13
CA ASP A 501 14.36 11.78 43.79
C ASP A 501 14.23 10.34 43.27
N VAL A 502 14.76 9.39 44.05
CA VAL A 502 14.58 7.95 43.87
C VAL A 502 13.56 7.49 44.90
N SER A 503 12.42 6.93 44.47
CA SER A 503 11.41 6.38 45.37
C SER A 503 11.09 4.92 45.00
N VAL A 504 11.21 4.02 45.97
CA VAL A 504 10.91 2.59 45.81
C VAL A 504 9.41 2.38 45.94
N TYR A 505 8.79 1.70 44.98
CA TYR A 505 7.33 1.62 44.88
C TYR A 505 6.76 0.21 45.11
N GLU A 506 7.51 -0.84 44.79
CA GLU A 506 7.04 -2.22 44.95
C GLU A 506 8.21 -3.21 45.16
N VAL A 507 8.00 -4.20 46.02
CA VAL A 507 9.00 -5.21 46.37
C VAL A 507 8.33 -6.58 46.40
N GLY A 508 8.97 -7.59 45.80
CA GLY A 508 8.41 -8.95 45.68
C GLY A 508 9.47 -10.03 45.47
N GLU A 509 9.00 -11.26 45.28
CA GLU A 509 9.83 -12.42 44.96
C GLU A 509 9.17 -13.20 43.82
N ILE A 510 9.88 -13.38 42.71
CA ILE A 510 9.41 -14.12 41.53
C ILE A 510 10.42 -15.24 41.28
N GLU A 511 9.96 -16.49 41.33
CA GLU A 511 10.79 -17.69 41.07
C GLU A 511 12.07 -17.78 41.93
N GLY A 512 12.01 -17.31 43.19
CA GLY A 512 13.15 -17.33 44.11
C GLY A 512 14.15 -16.16 43.94
N ILE A 513 13.84 -15.21 43.05
CA ILE A 513 14.63 -13.99 42.84
C ILE A 513 13.89 -12.80 43.45
N LYS A 514 14.60 -12.05 44.28
CA LYS A 514 14.13 -10.80 44.88
C LYS A 514 14.01 -9.71 43.81
N THR A 515 12.84 -9.08 43.71
CA THR A 515 12.56 -8.02 42.72
C THR A 515 12.21 -6.70 43.39
N MET A 516 12.75 -5.60 42.88
CA MET A 516 12.49 -4.25 43.37
C MET A 516 12.17 -3.29 42.21
N THR A 517 11.08 -2.55 42.33
CA THR A 517 10.67 -1.54 41.34
C THR A 517 10.94 -0.14 41.88
N VAL A 518 11.69 0.65 41.12
CA VAL A 518 12.15 1.99 41.52
C VAL A 518 11.62 3.03 40.54
N LYS A 519 11.02 4.09 41.07
CA LYS A 519 10.53 5.22 40.29
C LYS A 519 11.48 6.41 40.45
N THR A 520 11.92 6.98 39.33
CA THR A 520 12.81 8.15 39.31
C THR A 520 12.22 9.17 38.34
N SER A 521 12.25 10.45 38.70
CA SER A 521 11.91 11.52 37.77
C SER A 521 13.18 12.11 37.14
N VAL A 522 13.31 12.03 35.82
CA VAL A 522 14.39 12.72 35.09
C VAL A 522 13.77 13.77 34.20
N THR A 523 13.84 15.04 34.60
CA THR A 523 13.26 16.14 33.83
C THR A 523 14.13 16.43 32.60
N GLY A 524 13.59 16.27 31.39
CA GLY A 524 14.21 16.75 30.15
C GLY A 524 14.59 15.69 29.09
N LEU A 525 14.32 14.40 29.31
CA LEU A 525 14.51 13.37 28.29
C LEU A 525 13.31 13.32 27.33
N LYS A 526 13.53 13.65 26.06
CA LYS A 526 12.64 13.23 24.96
C LYS A 526 13.28 11.98 24.32
N TYR A 527 12.65 10.82 24.54
CA TYR A 527 12.73 9.49 23.87
C TYR A 527 13.66 9.32 22.62
N PHE A 528 14.37 8.21 22.33
CA PHE A 528 14.01 6.77 22.22
C PHE A 528 15.26 5.84 22.24
N GLY A 529 15.17 4.59 22.71
CA GLY A 529 16.16 3.53 22.35
C GLY A 529 16.16 2.25 23.20
N THR A 530 16.50 1.11 22.56
CA THR A 530 16.65 -0.24 23.15
C THR A 530 17.87 -0.32 24.07
N LEU A 531 17.69 -0.80 25.31
CA LEU A 531 18.78 -1.01 26.28
C LEU A 531 19.62 -2.25 25.90
N ILE A 532 20.94 -2.13 26.00
CA ILE A 532 21.87 -3.26 25.97
C ILE A 532 22.41 -3.44 27.39
N THR A 533 22.32 -4.70 27.87
CA THR A 533 22.77 -5.29 29.16
C THR A 533 23.62 -4.41 30.09
N PRO A 534 23.24 -4.26 31.38
CA PRO A 534 24.13 -3.68 32.38
C PRO A 534 25.28 -4.65 32.73
N VAL A 535 26.49 -4.12 32.87
CA VAL A 535 27.61 -4.80 33.54
C VAL A 535 27.60 -4.34 34.99
N VAL A 536 27.46 -5.28 35.93
CA VAL A 536 27.68 -5.01 37.35
C VAL A 536 29.17 -5.27 37.62
N GLU A 537 29.97 -4.21 37.71
CA GLU A 537 31.31 -4.30 38.33
C GLU A 537 31.18 -3.95 39.81
N HIS A 538 31.60 -4.88 40.67
CA HIS A 538 31.47 -4.77 42.11
C HIS A 538 32.82 -4.40 42.74
N GLU A 539 32.93 -3.17 43.25
CA GLU A 539 33.91 -2.82 44.28
C GLU A 539 33.20 -2.05 45.41
N GLY A 540 32.89 -2.72 46.53
CA GLY A 540 32.34 -2.06 47.73
C GLY A 540 30.82 -1.86 47.76
N GLN A 541 30.32 -1.16 48.79
CA GLN A 541 28.91 -1.02 49.22
C GLN A 541 27.98 -0.21 48.27
N GLU A 542 28.29 -0.17 46.98
CA GLU A 542 27.57 0.62 45.97
C GLU A 542 27.26 -0.25 44.75
N ALA A 543 26.06 -0.08 44.18
CA ALA A 543 25.70 -0.65 42.88
C ALA A 543 25.54 0.51 41.89
N VAL A 544 26.37 0.52 40.84
CA VAL A 544 26.28 1.51 39.77
C VAL A 544 25.56 0.86 38.58
N VAL A 545 24.41 1.41 38.21
CA VAL A 545 23.67 0.97 37.02
C VAL A 545 23.98 1.93 35.87
N PHE A 546 24.57 1.40 34.80
CA PHE A 546 24.84 2.15 33.57
C PHE A 546 23.68 1.98 32.59
N VAL A 547 23.05 3.09 32.21
CA VAL A 547 22.04 3.11 31.14
C VAL A 547 22.64 3.78 29.91
N HIS A 548 22.76 3.01 28.83
CA HIS A 548 23.24 3.50 27.53
C HIS A 548 22.05 3.92 26.67
N LEU A 549 22.04 5.18 26.22
CA LEU A 549 21.07 5.69 25.24
C LEU A 549 21.64 5.63 23.81
N ARG A 550 20.76 5.65 22.79
CA ARG A 550 21.10 5.50 21.35
C ARG A 550 22.18 6.46 20.82
N ASP A 551 22.40 7.58 21.50
CA ASP A 551 23.38 8.60 21.09
C ASP A 551 24.74 8.51 21.83
N GLY A 552 25.00 7.41 22.54
CA GLY A 552 26.24 7.22 23.30
C GLY A 552 26.27 7.99 24.63
N VAL A 553 25.13 8.55 25.05
CA VAL A 553 24.96 9.16 26.38
C VAL A 553 24.87 8.03 27.42
N GLN A 554 25.77 8.06 28.41
CA GLN A 554 25.70 7.22 29.61
C GLN A 554 24.99 7.99 30.72
N LEU A 555 23.94 7.39 31.28
CA LEU A 555 23.35 7.76 32.57
C LEU A 555 23.94 6.83 33.64
N SER A 556 24.54 7.42 34.67
CA SER A 556 25.00 6.70 35.85
C SER A 556 24.00 6.90 36.99
N LEU A 557 23.33 5.83 37.39
CA LEU A 557 22.53 5.81 38.61
C LEU A 557 23.39 5.21 39.73
N ASN A 558 23.69 6.01 40.74
CA ASN A 558 24.35 5.56 41.96
C ASN A 558 23.27 5.17 42.97
N ILE A 559 23.14 3.87 43.24
CA ILE A 559 22.25 3.36 44.28
C ILE A 559 23.12 3.02 45.51
N THR A 560 22.82 3.65 46.64
CA THR A 560 23.60 3.51 47.88
C THR A 560 22.90 2.62 48.89
N LYS A 561 23.65 2.11 49.87
CA LYS A 561 23.08 1.33 51.00
C LYS A 561 21.97 2.07 51.76
N ALA A 562 22.03 3.40 51.84
CA ALA A 562 21.00 4.20 52.52
C ALA A 562 19.63 4.14 51.82
N ASP A 563 19.61 3.93 50.49
CA ASP A 563 18.38 3.75 49.72
C ASP A 563 17.71 2.38 49.99
N PHE A 564 18.50 1.39 50.44
CA PHE A 564 18.01 0.07 50.87
C PHE A 564 17.52 0.06 52.32
N ASP A 565 18.20 0.79 53.23
CA ASP A 565 17.82 0.86 54.64
C ASP A 565 16.43 1.53 54.84
N VAL A 566 16.01 2.42 53.93
CA VAL A 566 14.66 3.03 53.92
C VAL A 566 13.54 2.01 53.64
N VAL A 567 13.85 0.91 52.94
CA VAL A 567 12.88 -0.16 52.60
C VAL A 567 12.68 -1.14 53.76
N GLU A 568 13.72 -1.39 54.57
CA GLU A 568 13.64 -2.27 55.76
C GLU A 568 12.67 -1.75 56.84
N GLU A 569 12.50 -0.43 56.98
CA GLU A 569 11.54 0.14 57.94
C GLU A 569 10.07 0.04 57.48
N ALA A 570 9.80 -0.17 56.18
CA ALA A 570 8.45 -0.12 55.61
C ALA A 570 7.74 -1.49 55.48
N GLN A 571 8.47 -2.60 55.38
CA GLN A 571 7.92 -3.94 55.18
C GLN A 571 8.71 -4.99 55.98
N SER A 572 8.13 -5.54 57.05
CA SER A 572 8.79 -6.55 57.86
C SER A 572 9.02 -7.85 57.08
N GLY A 573 10.28 -8.18 56.78
CA GLY A 573 10.68 -9.50 56.27
C GLY A 573 11.52 -9.51 54.98
N PHE A 574 11.80 -8.35 54.37
CA PHE A 574 12.65 -8.29 53.18
C PHE A 574 14.06 -7.81 53.54
N ASN A 575 15.02 -8.73 53.61
CA ASN A 575 16.40 -8.44 54.01
C ASN A 575 17.35 -8.82 52.86
N VAL A 576 18.03 -7.85 52.23
CA VAL A 576 18.93 -8.07 51.09
C VAL A 576 20.35 -8.28 51.60
N MET A 577 20.92 -9.45 51.34
CA MET A 577 22.24 -9.84 51.84
C MET A 577 23.32 -9.67 50.76
N ALA A 578 24.57 -9.54 51.17
CA ALA A 578 25.70 -9.51 50.23
C ALA A 578 25.73 -10.79 49.39
N GLY A 579 25.60 -10.64 48.06
CA GLY A 579 25.54 -11.74 47.09
C GLY A 579 24.15 -12.03 46.52
N ASP A 580 23.10 -11.35 47.00
CA ASP A 580 21.76 -11.46 46.41
C ASP A 580 21.69 -10.79 45.03
N ILE A 581 21.01 -11.44 44.07
CA ILE A 581 20.70 -10.85 42.76
C ILE A 581 19.41 -10.04 42.90
N VAL A 582 19.46 -8.75 42.57
CA VAL A 582 18.31 -7.84 42.64
C VAL A 582 18.03 -7.28 41.25
N LYS A 583 16.80 -7.47 40.77
CA LYS A 583 16.34 -6.86 39.51
C LYS A 583 15.70 -5.51 39.79
N VAL A 584 16.13 -4.49 39.06
CA VAL A 584 15.62 -3.12 39.16
C VAL A 584 14.81 -2.77 37.91
N PHE A 585 13.57 -2.34 38.13
CA PHE A 585 12.68 -1.85 37.07
C PHE A 585 12.53 -0.34 37.17
N ILE A 586 12.70 0.38 36.06
CA ILE A 586 12.57 1.85 35.97
C ILE A 586 11.27 2.20 35.24
N MET A 587 10.43 3.04 35.84
CA MET A 587 9.21 3.58 35.21
C MET A 587 9.34 5.09 34.92
N ASP A 588 8.83 5.52 33.77
CA ASP A 588 8.70 6.94 33.37
C ASP A 588 7.37 7.51 33.88
N ASP A 589 7.36 8.79 34.30
CA ASP A 589 6.19 9.50 34.81
C ASP A 589 5.35 10.20 33.72
N LEU A 590 5.73 10.07 32.44
CA LEU A 590 5.05 10.77 31.34
C LEU A 590 3.79 10.10 30.78
N THR A 591 3.44 8.90 31.22
CA THR A 591 2.16 8.26 30.87
C THR A 591 1.48 7.73 32.13
N ASN A 592 0.34 8.30 32.50
CA ASN A 592 -0.59 7.71 33.48
C ASN A 592 -1.26 6.41 32.96
N ASP A 593 -0.55 5.61 32.17
CA ASP A 593 -1.03 4.38 31.55
C ASP A 593 -0.28 3.18 32.13
N VAL A 594 -0.94 2.46 33.02
CA VAL A 594 -0.42 1.34 33.81
C VAL A 594 -0.16 0.08 32.96
N ASN A 595 -0.24 0.17 31.63
CA ASN A 595 -0.16 -0.96 30.69
C ASN A 595 1.19 -1.10 29.96
N HIS A 596 2.19 -0.27 30.26
CA HIS A 596 3.54 -0.53 29.77
C HIS A 596 4.21 -1.57 30.67
N ASN A 597 4.37 -2.79 30.14
CA ASN A 597 5.12 -3.86 30.80
C ASN A 597 6.50 -3.32 31.25
N PRO A 598 6.87 -3.45 32.54
CA PRO A 598 8.19 -3.07 32.99
C PRO A 598 9.24 -3.93 32.26
N ILE A 599 10.28 -3.29 31.73
CA ILE A 599 11.34 -3.98 30.97
C ILE A 599 12.10 -4.90 31.92
N LEU A 600 12.01 -6.21 31.69
CA LEU A 600 12.73 -7.23 32.46
C LEU A 600 14.24 -7.12 32.20
N LEU A 601 14.97 -6.58 33.18
CA LEU A 601 16.43 -6.65 33.26
C LEU A 601 16.77 -7.87 34.13
N GLN A 602 17.47 -8.85 33.56
CA GLN A 602 17.77 -10.11 34.27
C GLN A 602 18.96 -9.95 35.20
#